data_AF-A0A4U7B192-F1
#
_entry.id   AF-A0A4U7B192-F1
#
_cell.length_a   1.000
_cell.length_b   1.000
_cell.length_c   1.000
_cell.angle_alpha   90.00
_cell.angle_beta   90.00
_cell.angle_gamma   90.00
#
_symmetry.space_group_name_H-M   'P 1'
#
loop_
_entity.id
_entity.type
_entity.pdbx_description
1 polymer ?
#
loop_
_entity_poly.entity_id
_entity_poly.type
_entity_poly.pdbx_seq_one_letter_code
_entity_poly.pdbx_strand_id
1 'polypeptide(L)'
;MSTTFSIPEPHRTAVIKRLQQTGHESEFGQYMSPRVATAQLKFYFNNIRNAVFVQILGWLQRTFKWSGFKDQSWVWLFCALFGLAMVLEDCQQLIHIRADARIRRGQRDPQTARYEAATECRVIDNEFEFLINLFHCKYRKRNIRYAKLSEYIDTRDADTPDARFICGLQDLTAQEGELDPFDIPATLLIKTSPLAAFLRHRSGLTIPLENGCQYTSRLVARLLDNFMGVRLSSPSRVAMVHQR
;
A
#
# COMPACT_ATOMS: atom_id res chain seq x y z
N MET A 1 -7.57 -18.00 25.37
CA MET A 1 -7.39 -19.43 25.71
C MET A 1 -6.96 -20.18 24.45
N SER A 2 -5.69 -20.59 24.37
CA SER A 2 -5.15 -21.37 23.25
C SER A 2 -5.19 -22.84 23.61
N THR A 3 -6.21 -23.56 23.17
CA THR A 3 -6.25 -25.02 23.28
C THR A 3 -5.35 -25.61 22.19
N THR A 4 -4.06 -25.73 22.48
CA THR A 4 -3.15 -26.52 21.68
C THR A 4 -3.51 -27.99 21.88
N PHE A 5 -4.10 -28.62 20.87
CA PHE A 5 -4.28 -30.07 20.85
C PHE A 5 -2.92 -30.71 20.53
N SER A 6 -2.27 -31.28 21.53
CA SER A 6 -1.12 -32.16 21.32
C SER A 6 -1.62 -33.59 21.13
N ILE A 7 -1.06 -34.29 20.14
CA ILE A 7 -1.27 -35.72 20.00
C ILE A 7 -0.27 -36.38 20.96
N PRO A 8 -0.70 -37.17 21.95
CA PRO A 8 0.22 -37.89 22.82
C PRO A 8 1.13 -38.80 21.99
N GLU A 9 2.42 -38.80 22.30
CA GLU A 9 3.45 -39.54 21.56
C GLU A 9 3.13 -41.02 21.28
N PRO A 10 2.55 -41.81 22.21
CA PRO A 10 2.16 -43.20 21.91
C PRO A 10 1.08 -43.33 20.84
N HIS A 11 0.30 -42.28 20.58
CA HIS A 11 -0.77 -42.26 19.58
C HIS A 11 -0.38 -41.54 18.28
N ARG A 12 0.80 -40.92 18.23
CA ARG A 12 1.25 -40.09 17.10
C ARG A 12 1.18 -40.84 15.77
N THR A 13 1.75 -42.03 15.71
CA THR A 13 1.83 -42.82 14.47
C THR A 13 0.44 -43.28 14.00
N ALA A 14 -0.44 -43.67 14.93
CA ALA A 14 -1.79 -44.11 14.61
C ALA A 14 -2.70 -42.95 14.17
N VAL A 15 -2.60 -41.80 14.85
CA VAL A 15 -3.37 -40.60 14.51
C VAL A 15 -2.88 -39.99 13.19
N ILE A 16 -1.56 -39.92 12.96
CA ILE A 16 -1.01 -39.46 11.67
C ILE A 16 -1.48 -40.37 10.53
N LYS A 17 -1.47 -41.70 10.72
CA LYS A 17 -1.94 -42.64 9.70
C LYS A 17 -3.43 -42.46 9.38
N ARG A 18 -4.26 -42.13 10.38
CA ARG A 18 -5.68 -41.76 10.19
C ARG A 18 -5.87 -40.39 9.55
N LEU A 19 -5.00 -39.41 9.84
CA LEU A 19 -5.03 -38.08 9.22
C LEU A 19 -4.54 -38.10 7.76
N GLN A 20 -3.67 -39.04 7.41
CA GLN A 20 -3.17 -39.26 6.04
C GLN A 20 -4.18 -39.97 5.15
N GLN A 21 -5.11 -40.72 5.75
CA GLN A 21 -6.26 -41.24 5.04
C GLN A 21 -7.26 -40.08 4.91
N THR A 22 -7.54 -39.66 3.68
CA THR A 22 -8.72 -38.83 3.41
C THR A 22 -9.93 -39.61 3.90
N GLY A 23 -10.46 -39.23 5.07
CA GLY A 23 -11.61 -39.89 5.67
C GLY A 23 -12.77 -39.95 4.68
N HIS A 24 -13.58 -40.99 4.76
CA HIS A 24 -14.81 -41.06 3.96
C HIS A 24 -15.76 -39.93 4.37
N GLU A 25 -16.57 -39.43 3.43
CA GLU A 25 -17.56 -38.38 3.68
C GLU A 25 -18.49 -38.67 4.88
N SER A 26 -18.67 -39.96 5.23
CA SER A 26 -19.43 -40.43 6.39
C SER A 26 -18.76 -40.17 7.76
N GLU A 27 -17.45 -39.94 7.82
CA GLU A 27 -16.71 -39.67 9.06
C GLU A 27 -16.72 -38.18 9.43
N PHE A 28 -16.92 -37.31 8.45
CA PHE A 28 -17.09 -35.88 8.67
C PHE A 28 -18.59 -35.63 8.77
N GLY A 29 -19.07 -35.22 9.95
CA GLY A 29 -20.50 -34.92 10.15
C GLY A 29 -21.03 -33.96 9.07
N GLN A 30 -22.36 -33.89 8.94
CA GLN A 30 -23.09 -33.17 7.88
C GLN A 30 -22.62 -31.72 7.63
N TYR A 31 -21.96 -31.08 8.60
CA TYR A 31 -21.51 -29.71 8.52
C TYR A 31 -19.99 -29.58 8.72
N MET A 32 -19.37 -28.80 7.84
CA MET A 32 -17.96 -28.43 7.95
C MET A 32 -17.72 -27.61 9.21
N SER A 33 -16.62 -27.89 9.93
CA SER A 33 -16.27 -27.06 11.08
C SER A 33 -16.01 -25.60 10.63
N PRO A 34 -16.46 -24.58 11.38
CA PRO A 34 -16.24 -23.18 11.03
C PRO A 34 -14.76 -22.82 10.81
N ARG A 35 -13.84 -23.53 11.50
CA ARG A 35 -12.39 -23.35 11.33
C ARG A 35 -11.90 -23.81 9.96
N VAL A 36 -12.34 -24.98 9.50
CA VAL A 36 -11.98 -25.51 8.17
C VAL A 36 -12.61 -24.65 7.08
N ALA A 37 -13.88 -24.27 7.25
CA ALA A 37 -14.56 -23.35 6.32
C ALA A 37 -13.80 -22.02 6.21
N THR A 38 -13.41 -21.43 7.33
CA THR A 38 -12.62 -20.19 7.36
C THR A 38 -11.27 -20.35 6.67
N ALA A 39 -10.57 -21.48 6.86
CA ALA A 39 -9.29 -21.73 6.22
C ALA A 39 -9.44 -21.83 4.69
N GLN A 40 -10.45 -22.56 4.22
CA GLN A 40 -10.75 -22.70 2.80
C GLN A 40 -11.15 -21.35 2.17
N LEU A 41 -12.04 -20.59 2.82
CA LEU A 41 -12.44 -19.27 2.35
C LEU A 41 -11.25 -18.32 2.25
N LYS A 42 -10.34 -18.31 3.24
CA LYS A 42 -9.12 -17.51 3.19
C LYS A 42 -8.21 -17.92 2.04
N PHE A 43 -8.10 -19.21 1.76
CA PHE A 43 -7.33 -19.72 0.62
C PHE A 43 -7.93 -19.27 -0.73
N TYR A 44 -9.24 -19.47 -0.93
CA TYR A 44 -9.92 -19.03 -2.15
C TYR A 44 -9.86 -17.51 -2.34
N PHE A 45 -10.12 -16.76 -1.27
CA PHE A 45 -10.01 -15.30 -1.30
C PHE A 45 -8.60 -14.84 -1.71
N ASN A 46 -7.55 -15.47 -1.16
CA ASN A 46 -6.18 -15.15 -1.52
C ASN A 46 -5.89 -15.42 -3.01
N ASN A 47 -6.42 -16.51 -3.57
CA ASN A 47 -6.26 -16.84 -4.98
C ASN A 47 -6.96 -15.82 -5.89
N ILE A 48 -8.20 -15.45 -5.55
CA ILE A 48 -8.96 -14.43 -6.28
C ILE A 48 -8.23 -13.08 -6.21
N ARG A 49 -7.81 -12.68 -5.00
CA ARG A 49 -7.05 -11.45 -4.78
C ARG A 49 -5.80 -11.41 -5.66
N ASN A 50 -5.01 -12.50 -5.69
CA ASN A 50 -3.81 -12.57 -6.51
C ASN A 50 -4.12 -12.47 -8.01
N ALA A 51 -5.17 -13.15 -8.48
CA ALA A 51 -5.60 -13.07 -9.88
C ALA A 51 -6.01 -11.64 -10.26
N VAL A 52 -6.77 -10.96 -9.40
CA VAL A 52 -7.15 -9.55 -9.59
C VAL A 52 -5.94 -8.62 -9.58
N PHE A 53 -4.97 -8.83 -8.67
CA PHE A 53 -3.72 -8.07 -8.66
C PHE A 53 -2.96 -8.15 -9.97
N VAL A 54 -2.82 -9.36 -10.53
CA VAL A 54 -2.17 -9.57 -11.83
C VAL A 54 -2.93 -8.83 -12.95
N GLN A 55 -4.26 -8.85 -12.93
CA GLN A 55 -5.08 -8.12 -13.91
C GLN A 55 -4.89 -6.60 -13.80
N ILE A 56 -4.88 -6.04 -12.58
CA ILE A 56 -4.67 -4.62 -12.33
C ILE A 56 -3.25 -4.21 -12.78
N LEU A 57 -2.23 -4.98 -12.44
CA LEU A 57 -0.85 -4.71 -12.87
C LEU A 57 -0.69 -4.80 -14.39
N GLY A 58 -1.33 -5.78 -15.03
CA GLY A 58 -1.35 -5.90 -16.49
C GLY A 58 -2.10 -4.76 -17.17
N TRP A 59 -3.19 -4.26 -16.56
CA TRP A 59 -3.86 -3.04 -17.00
C TRP A 59 -2.96 -1.82 -16.83
N LEU A 60 -2.35 -1.61 -15.66
CA LEU A 60 -1.42 -0.51 -15.40
C LEU A 60 -0.25 -0.50 -16.39
N GLN A 61 0.36 -1.66 -16.65
CA GLN A 61 1.46 -1.76 -17.61
C GLN A 61 1.04 -1.33 -19.02
N ARG A 62 -0.13 -1.79 -19.49
CA ARG A 62 -0.68 -1.38 -20.79
C ARG A 62 -0.96 0.11 -20.80
N THR A 63 -1.59 0.64 -19.76
CA THR A 63 -1.92 2.05 -19.69
C THR A 63 -0.67 2.91 -19.59
N PHE A 64 0.38 2.48 -18.89
CA PHE A 64 1.66 3.21 -18.86
C PHE A 64 2.31 3.30 -20.25
N LYS A 65 2.25 2.22 -21.04
CA LYS A 65 2.76 2.17 -22.42
C LYS A 65 1.88 2.93 -23.43
N TRP A 66 0.59 3.06 -23.17
CA TRP A 66 -0.36 3.72 -24.07
C TRP A 66 -0.05 5.22 -24.24
N SER A 67 -0.07 5.71 -25.48
CA SER A 67 0.29 7.10 -25.83
C SER A 67 -0.91 8.05 -26.00
N GLY A 68 -2.12 7.61 -25.68
CA GLY A 68 -3.34 8.42 -25.85
C GLY A 68 -3.48 9.60 -24.89
N PHE A 69 -4.69 10.16 -24.80
CA PHE A 69 -4.95 11.43 -24.10
C PHE A 69 -4.55 11.36 -22.62
N LYS A 70 -3.51 12.11 -22.28
CA LYS A 70 -2.89 12.12 -20.95
C LYS A 70 -3.77 12.81 -19.89
N ASP A 71 -4.63 13.73 -20.29
CA ASP A 71 -5.51 14.47 -19.37
C ASP A 71 -6.58 13.58 -18.76
N GLN A 72 -7.23 12.79 -19.61
CA GLN A 72 -8.18 11.75 -19.20
C GLN A 72 -7.45 10.63 -18.46
N SER A 73 -6.24 10.29 -18.96
CA SER A 73 -5.12 9.55 -18.36
C SER A 73 -4.95 9.56 -16.84
N TRP A 74 -5.01 10.76 -16.30
CA TRP A 74 -4.26 11.06 -15.10
C TRP A 74 -5.01 10.62 -13.85
N VAL A 75 -6.30 10.98 -13.73
CA VAL A 75 -7.11 10.78 -12.53
C VAL A 75 -7.36 9.30 -12.24
N TRP A 76 -7.86 8.53 -13.20
CA TRP A 76 -8.01 7.07 -13.04
C TRP A 76 -6.69 6.33 -12.74
N LEU A 77 -5.54 6.74 -13.31
CA LEU A 77 -4.26 6.13 -12.93
C LEU A 77 -3.82 6.53 -11.52
N PHE A 78 -4.04 7.79 -11.15
CA PHE A 78 -3.81 8.26 -9.79
C PHE A 78 -4.67 7.48 -8.79
N CYS A 79 -5.98 7.33 -9.05
CA CYS A 79 -6.89 6.56 -8.21
C CYS A 79 -6.48 5.08 -8.12
N ALA A 80 -6.00 4.48 -9.22
CA ALA A 80 -5.51 3.11 -9.21
C ALA A 80 -4.25 2.95 -8.35
N LEU A 81 -3.30 3.89 -8.42
CA LEU A 81 -2.11 3.89 -7.56
C LEU A 81 -2.45 4.18 -6.10
N PHE A 82 -3.42 5.07 -5.85
CA PHE A 82 -3.94 5.36 -4.51
C PHE A 82 -4.60 4.12 -3.89
N GLY A 83 -5.43 3.41 -4.67
CA GLY A 83 -6.01 2.11 -4.28
C GLY A 83 -4.94 1.06 -3.97
N LEU A 84 -3.92 0.95 -4.83
CA LEU A 84 -2.80 0.04 -4.58
C LEU A 84 -2.02 0.39 -3.31
N ALA A 85 -1.81 1.67 -3.02
CA ALA A 85 -1.15 2.10 -1.79
C ALA A 85 -1.88 1.56 -0.55
N MET A 86 -3.21 1.74 -0.51
CA MET A 86 -4.05 1.25 0.59
C MET A 86 -3.96 -0.27 0.75
N VAL A 87 -4.08 -1.03 -0.34
CA VAL A 87 -4.03 -2.50 -0.25
C VAL A 87 -2.64 -3.02 0.11
N LEU A 88 -1.58 -2.35 -0.33
CA LEU A 88 -0.20 -2.72 0.02
C LEU A 88 0.10 -2.44 1.50
N GLU A 89 -0.51 -1.41 2.10
CA GLU A 89 -0.44 -1.19 3.56
C GLU A 89 -1.09 -2.33 4.34
N ASP A 90 -2.29 -2.76 3.94
CA ASP A 90 -2.96 -3.90 4.55
C ASP A 90 -2.11 -5.18 4.43
N CYS A 91 -1.42 -5.36 3.31
CA CYS A 91 -0.46 -6.45 3.13
C CYS A 91 0.73 -6.35 4.11
N GLN A 92 1.31 -5.16 4.28
CA GLN A 92 2.38 -4.92 5.24
C GLN A 92 1.93 -5.22 6.68
N GLN A 93 0.73 -4.77 7.07
CA GLN A 93 0.15 -5.09 8.38
C GLN A 93 -0.01 -6.60 8.58
N LEU A 94 -0.51 -7.32 7.57
CA LEU A 94 -0.67 -8.76 7.62
C LEU A 94 0.67 -9.51 7.78
N ILE A 95 1.74 -9.02 7.16
CA ILE A 95 3.09 -9.57 7.32
C ILE A 95 3.54 -9.50 8.79
N HIS A 96 3.30 -8.38 9.46
CA HIS A 96 3.62 -8.24 10.88
C HIS A 96 2.75 -9.12 11.78
N ILE A 97 1.44 -9.17 11.54
CA ILE A 97 0.53 -10.07 12.27
C ILE A 97 0.98 -11.53 12.11
N ARG A 98 1.41 -11.91 10.90
CA ARG A 98 1.95 -13.24 10.62
C ARG A 98 3.25 -13.51 11.37
N ALA A 99 4.17 -12.54 11.41
CA ALA A 99 5.42 -12.65 12.16
C ALA A 99 5.16 -12.82 13.66
N ASP A 100 4.28 -12.01 14.24
CA ASP A 100 3.87 -12.11 15.63
C ASP A 100 3.22 -13.45 15.95
N ALA A 101 2.37 -13.95 15.06
CA ALA A 101 1.76 -15.27 15.21
C ALA A 101 2.82 -16.39 15.22
N ARG A 102 3.88 -16.29 14.40
CA ARG A 102 5.01 -17.24 14.40
C ARG A 102 5.81 -17.18 15.70
N ILE A 103 6.05 -15.98 16.23
CA ILE A 103 6.74 -15.77 17.51
C ILE A 103 5.93 -16.40 18.65
N ARG A 104 4.63 -16.07 18.77
CA ARG A 104 3.75 -16.59 19.83
C ARG A 104 3.58 -18.10 19.80
N ARG A 105 3.75 -18.73 18.63
CA ARG A 105 3.69 -20.18 18.46
C ARG A 105 5.05 -20.87 18.66
N GLY A 106 6.12 -20.13 18.96
CA GLY A 106 7.47 -20.67 19.08
C GLY A 106 8.04 -21.23 17.77
N GLN A 107 7.47 -20.84 16.62
CA GLN A 107 7.88 -21.34 15.30
C GLN A 107 9.09 -20.61 14.73
N ARG A 108 9.38 -19.42 15.25
CA ARG A 108 10.50 -18.58 14.81
C ARG A 108 10.99 -17.74 15.98
N ASP A 109 12.29 -17.48 16.05
CA ASP A 109 12.83 -16.57 17.03
C ASP A 109 12.37 -15.12 16.77
N PRO A 110 12.22 -14.29 17.81
CA PRO A 110 11.71 -12.93 17.66
C PRO A 110 12.54 -12.05 16.73
N GLN A 111 13.87 -12.19 16.74
CA GLN A 111 14.75 -11.32 15.97
C GLN A 111 14.62 -11.62 14.47
N THR A 112 14.74 -12.89 14.08
CA THR A 112 14.62 -13.32 12.70
C THR A 112 13.22 -13.09 12.15
N ALA A 113 12.16 -13.39 12.91
CA ALA A 113 10.78 -13.16 12.46
C ALA A 113 10.50 -11.68 12.15
N ARG A 114 11.05 -10.77 12.96
CA ARG A 114 10.94 -9.33 12.76
C ARG A 114 11.78 -8.85 11.58
N TYR A 115 13.01 -9.37 11.45
CA TYR A 115 13.88 -9.04 10.32
C TYR A 115 13.28 -9.48 8.98
N GLU A 116 12.72 -10.69 8.91
CA GLU A 116 11.99 -11.19 7.73
C GLU A 116 10.81 -10.28 7.39
N ALA A 117 9.98 -9.93 8.37
CA ALA A 117 8.83 -9.05 8.18
C ALA A 117 9.25 -7.67 7.65
N ALA A 118 10.29 -7.07 8.23
CA ALA A 118 10.82 -5.78 7.79
C ALA A 118 11.38 -5.84 6.37
N THR A 119 12.06 -6.94 6.02
CA THR A 119 12.61 -7.16 4.68
C THR A 119 11.50 -7.28 3.65
N GLU A 120 10.46 -8.08 3.93
CA GLU A 120 9.31 -8.23 3.04
C GLU A 120 8.57 -6.89 2.84
N CYS A 121 8.38 -6.11 3.91
CA CYS A 121 7.77 -4.78 3.79
C CYS A 121 8.63 -3.81 2.97
N ARG A 122 9.96 -3.89 3.08
CA ARG A 122 10.88 -3.07 2.28
C ARG A 122 10.82 -3.43 0.79
N VAL A 123 10.60 -4.70 0.45
CA VAL A 123 10.37 -5.11 -0.95
C VAL A 123 9.10 -4.43 -1.48
N ILE A 124 8.00 -4.48 -0.72
CA ILE A 124 6.74 -3.80 -1.10
C ILE A 124 6.97 -2.29 -1.32
N ASP A 125 7.70 -1.64 -0.42
CA ASP A 125 8.02 -0.21 -0.54
C ASP A 125 8.74 0.12 -1.86
N ASN A 126 9.80 -0.65 -2.18
CA ASN A 126 10.61 -0.42 -3.37
C ASN A 126 9.81 -0.63 -4.65
N GLU A 127 8.99 -1.69 -4.70
CA GLU A 127 8.12 -1.99 -5.84
C GLU A 127 7.06 -0.91 -6.04
N PHE A 128 6.47 -0.40 -4.94
CA PHE A 128 5.50 0.68 -5.02
C PHE A 128 6.14 2.01 -5.44
N GLU A 129 7.33 2.32 -4.93
CA GLU A 129 8.11 3.49 -5.35
C GLU A 129 8.43 3.44 -6.86
N PHE A 130 8.72 2.26 -7.39
CA PHE A 130 8.90 2.07 -8.84
C PHE A 130 7.64 2.43 -9.63
N LEU A 131 6.44 2.04 -9.17
CA LEU A 131 5.17 2.42 -9.82
C LEU A 131 4.92 3.93 -9.80
N ILE A 132 5.22 4.60 -8.68
CA ILE A 132 5.14 6.06 -8.57
C ILE A 132 6.10 6.72 -9.58
N ASN A 133 7.33 6.21 -9.68
CA ASN A 133 8.32 6.71 -10.62
C ASN A 133 7.88 6.52 -12.08
N LEU A 134 7.25 5.38 -12.42
CA LEU A 134 6.67 5.16 -13.75
C LEU A 134 5.56 6.16 -14.07
N PHE A 135 4.70 6.45 -13.10
CA PHE A 135 3.67 7.48 -13.24
C PHE A 135 4.29 8.84 -13.56
N HIS A 136 5.25 9.28 -12.75
CA HIS A 136 5.95 10.52 -13.04
C HIS A 136 6.65 10.48 -14.39
N CYS A 137 7.29 9.37 -14.79
CA CYS A 137 7.92 9.28 -16.11
C CYS A 137 6.92 9.48 -17.27
N LYS A 138 5.70 8.95 -17.14
CA LYS A 138 4.64 9.10 -18.15
C LYS A 138 4.16 10.54 -18.30
N TYR A 139 3.96 11.23 -17.17
CA TYR A 139 3.31 12.54 -17.15
C TYR A 139 4.29 13.73 -17.04
N ARG A 140 5.49 13.56 -16.48
CA ARG A 140 6.53 14.60 -16.28
C ARG A 140 7.39 14.89 -17.53
N LYS A 141 7.56 13.93 -18.45
CA LYS A 141 8.52 14.05 -19.58
C LYS A 141 8.21 15.16 -20.62
N ARG A 142 7.06 15.83 -20.56
CA ARG A 142 6.70 16.86 -21.58
C ARG A 142 5.95 18.09 -21.04
N ASN A 143 5.38 18.02 -19.83
CA ASN A 143 4.69 19.14 -19.21
C ASN A 143 4.92 19.06 -17.71
N ILE A 144 5.55 20.10 -17.13
CA ILE A 144 5.72 20.23 -15.68
C ILE A 144 4.34 20.17 -14.99
N ARG A 145 3.29 20.64 -15.70
CA ARG A 145 1.88 20.74 -15.29
C ARG A 145 1.21 19.47 -14.71
N TYR A 146 1.81 18.29 -14.84
CA TYR A 146 1.26 17.04 -14.27
C TYR A 146 2.11 16.46 -13.14
N ALA A 147 3.13 17.21 -12.69
CA ALA A 147 4.03 16.77 -11.62
C ALA A 147 3.39 16.95 -10.23
N LYS A 148 2.49 17.93 -10.11
CA LYS A 148 1.75 18.22 -8.88
C LYS A 148 0.26 18.16 -9.09
N LEU A 149 -0.43 17.85 -8.00
CA LEU A 149 -1.88 17.86 -7.92
C LEU A 149 -2.47 19.24 -8.25
N SER A 150 -1.84 20.31 -7.78
CA SER A 150 -2.26 21.70 -8.03
C SER A 150 -2.15 22.09 -9.50
N GLU A 151 -1.08 21.67 -10.17
CA GLU A 151 -0.81 22.05 -11.56
C GLU A 151 -1.72 21.30 -12.54
N TYR A 152 -2.30 20.17 -12.12
CA TYR A 152 -3.31 19.43 -12.89
C TYR A 152 -4.65 20.19 -12.98
N ILE A 153 -5.07 20.85 -11.90
CA ILE A 153 -6.36 21.57 -11.81
C ILE A 153 -6.36 22.84 -12.66
N ASP A 154 -5.24 23.58 -12.71
CA ASP A 154 -5.11 24.86 -13.43
C ASP A 154 -5.45 24.78 -14.92
N THR A 155 -5.53 23.57 -15.48
CA THR A 155 -5.79 23.33 -16.91
C THR A 155 -7.20 22.82 -17.22
N ARG A 156 -8.06 22.63 -16.20
CA ARG A 156 -9.40 22.03 -16.38
C ARG A 156 -10.50 22.95 -15.88
N ASP A 157 -11.69 22.74 -16.43
CA ASP A 157 -12.91 23.37 -15.95
C ASP A 157 -13.23 22.87 -14.53
N ALA A 158 -13.47 23.83 -13.63
CA ALA A 158 -13.64 23.60 -12.19
C ALA A 158 -14.84 22.71 -11.87
N ASP A 159 -15.81 22.61 -12.79
CA ASP A 159 -17.04 21.84 -12.61
C ASP A 159 -16.94 20.36 -12.99
N THR A 160 -15.80 19.92 -13.50
CA THR A 160 -15.61 18.50 -13.83
C THR A 160 -15.51 17.64 -12.55
N PRO A 161 -16.06 16.41 -12.54
CA PRO A 161 -16.00 15.52 -11.37
C PRO A 161 -14.55 15.22 -10.95
N ASP A 162 -13.66 15.14 -11.94
CA ASP A 162 -12.21 15.02 -11.75
C ASP A 162 -11.63 16.21 -10.99
N ALA A 163 -11.96 17.45 -11.40
CA ALA A 163 -11.52 18.66 -10.69
C ALA A 163 -12.07 18.71 -9.27
N ARG A 164 -13.36 18.40 -9.06
CA ARG A 164 -13.98 18.36 -7.72
C ARG A 164 -13.33 17.33 -6.79
N PHE A 165 -13.00 16.15 -7.30
CA PHE A 165 -12.30 15.12 -6.51
C PHE A 165 -10.92 15.62 -6.07
N ILE A 166 -10.17 16.23 -6.98
CA ILE A 166 -8.83 16.72 -6.69
C ILE A 166 -8.86 17.94 -5.76
N CYS A 167 -9.78 18.88 -5.98
CA CYS A 167 -10.00 20.01 -5.07
C CYS A 167 -10.42 19.52 -3.68
N GLY A 168 -11.36 18.58 -3.58
CA GLY A 168 -11.73 17.99 -2.30
C GLY A 168 -10.55 17.31 -1.59
N LEU A 169 -9.66 16.66 -2.33
CA LEU A 169 -8.43 16.10 -1.76
C LEU A 169 -7.48 17.20 -1.28
N GLN A 170 -7.39 18.33 -1.97
CA GLN A 170 -6.62 19.50 -1.53
C GLN A 170 -7.24 20.20 -0.32
N ASP A 171 -8.56 20.35 -0.28
CA ASP A 171 -9.28 20.96 0.83
C ASP A 171 -9.13 20.13 2.10
N LEU A 172 -9.25 18.80 1.98
CA LEU A 172 -8.92 17.87 3.07
C LEU A 172 -7.47 18.03 3.55
N THR A 173 -6.56 18.46 2.66
CA THR A 173 -5.16 18.75 3.02
C THR A 173 -4.89 20.15 3.56
N ALA A 174 -5.83 21.08 3.34
CA ALA A 174 -5.76 22.46 3.78
C ALA A 174 -6.50 22.70 5.11
N GLN A 175 -7.56 21.93 5.39
CA GLN A 175 -8.48 22.15 6.52
C GLN A 175 -7.92 21.89 7.94
N GLU A 176 -6.68 21.42 8.11
CA GLU A 176 -6.11 21.19 9.45
C GLU A 176 -5.22 22.35 9.98
N GLY A 177 -5.26 23.54 9.38
CA GLY A 177 -4.57 24.73 9.91
C GLY A 177 -5.43 25.98 9.87
N GLU A 178 -5.98 26.39 11.02
CA GLU A 178 -6.38 27.79 11.26
C GLU A 178 -5.11 28.65 11.25
N LEU A 179 -4.77 29.25 10.11
CA LEU A 179 -3.83 30.38 10.04
C LEU A 179 -4.36 31.39 9.03
N ASP A 180 -4.38 32.65 9.44
CA ASP A 180 -5.08 33.77 8.82
C ASP A 180 -4.80 33.94 7.30
N PRO A 181 -5.80 34.32 6.49
CA PRO A 181 -5.71 34.29 5.02
C PRO A 181 -4.81 35.35 4.37
N PHE A 182 -4.18 36.25 5.14
CA PHE A 182 -3.75 37.54 4.59
C PHE A 182 -2.27 37.73 4.22
N ASP A 183 -1.33 36.82 4.49
CA ASP A 183 0.10 37.19 4.33
C ASP A 183 1.07 36.15 3.74
N ILE A 184 0.63 35.02 3.16
CA ILE A 184 1.59 34.03 2.64
C ILE A 184 1.21 33.50 1.25
N PRO A 185 2.10 33.59 0.23
CA PRO A 185 1.85 33.02 -1.10
C PRO A 185 1.62 31.51 -1.03
N ALA A 186 0.67 31.00 -1.82
CA ALA A 186 0.19 29.60 -1.82
C ALA A 186 1.30 28.52 -1.91
N THR A 187 2.47 28.87 -2.45
CA THR A 187 3.66 28.01 -2.52
C THR A 187 4.36 27.78 -1.17
N LEU A 188 4.18 28.66 -0.18
CA LEU A 188 4.67 28.49 1.20
C LEU A 188 3.63 27.82 2.12
N LEU A 189 2.34 27.93 1.81
CA LEU A 189 1.24 27.31 2.55
C LEU A 189 1.29 25.77 2.49
N ILE A 190 1.65 25.20 1.34
CA ILE A 190 1.81 23.74 1.17
C ILE A 190 3.01 23.19 1.97
N LYS A 191 4.04 24.03 2.23
CA LYS A 191 5.22 23.60 3.02
C LYS A 191 4.96 23.58 4.52
N THR A 192 3.99 24.37 4.99
CA THR A 192 3.65 24.63 6.40
C THR A 192 2.31 24.04 6.84
N SER A 193 1.53 23.48 5.91
CA SER A 193 0.31 22.72 6.21
C SER A 193 0.57 21.65 7.29
N PRO A 194 -0.20 21.65 8.39
CA PRO A 194 -0.15 20.61 9.43
C PRO A 194 -0.32 19.21 8.86
N LEU A 195 -1.14 19.06 7.81
CA LEU A 195 -1.27 17.78 7.11
C LEU A 195 -0.01 17.44 6.32
N ALA A 196 0.66 18.38 5.64
CA ALA A 196 1.94 18.08 4.98
C ALA A 196 3.01 17.63 6.00
N ALA A 197 3.03 18.22 7.19
CA ALA A 197 3.87 17.77 8.30
C ALA A 197 3.46 16.38 8.81
N PHE A 198 2.16 16.12 8.96
CA PHE A 198 1.62 14.81 9.33
C PHE A 198 1.93 13.73 8.29
N LEU A 199 1.75 14.02 7.00
CA LEU A 199 2.07 13.12 5.90
C LEU A 199 3.57 12.86 5.84
N ARG A 200 4.43 13.87 6.03
CA ARG A 200 5.88 13.67 6.16
C ARG A 200 6.24 12.78 7.34
N HIS A 201 5.68 13.06 8.51
CA HIS A 201 5.88 12.28 9.73
C HIS A 201 5.47 10.82 9.49
N ARG A 202 4.26 10.60 8.97
CA ARG A 202 3.73 9.27 8.62
C ARG A 202 4.57 8.59 7.55
N SER A 203 4.99 9.29 6.50
CA SER A 203 5.80 8.77 5.40
C SER A 203 7.17 8.24 5.86
N GLY A 204 7.73 8.87 6.89
CA GLY A 204 9.04 8.60 7.47
C GLY A 204 9.05 7.50 8.53
N LEU A 205 7.88 7.01 8.96
CA LEU A 205 7.81 5.93 9.94
C LEU A 205 8.50 4.68 9.41
N THR A 206 9.65 4.36 10.00
CA THR A 206 10.23 3.02 9.97
C THR A 206 9.29 2.07 10.71
N ILE A 207 9.47 0.77 10.49
CA ILE A 207 8.56 -0.28 10.93
C ILE A 207 9.12 -0.99 12.18
N PRO A 208 9.04 -0.41 13.40
CA PRO A 208 9.24 -1.15 14.64
C PRO A 208 7.92 -1.74 15.16
N LEU A 209 8.05 -2.73 16.06
CA LEU A 209 6.94 -3.49 16.63
C LEU A 209 5.88 -2.60 17.34
N GLU A 210 6.34 -1.49 17.92
CA GLU A 210 5.52 -0.53 18.67
C GLU A 210 4.54 0.25 17.77
N ASN A 211 4.79 0.27 16.46
CA ASN A 211 4.02 1.03 15.48
C ASN A 211 2.95 0.19 14.76
N GLY A 212 2.61 -0.99 15.29
CA GLY A 212 1.55 -1.91 14.78
C GLY A 212 0.25 -1.23 14.34
N CYS A 213 -0.19 -0.23 15.09
CA CYS A 213 -1.43 0.51 14.84
C CYS A 213 -1.21 1.79 14.00
N GLN A 214 0.04 2.14 13.67
CA GLN A 214 0.40 3.39 13.00
C GLN A 214 0.58 3.24 11.47
N TYR A 215 0.43 2.03 10.93
CA TYR A 215 0.60 1.70 9.51
C TYR A 215 -0.53 2.14 8.59
N THR A 216 -1.64 2.66 9.12
CA THR A 216 -2.91 2.87 8.39
C THR A 216 -2.90 3.99 7.36
N SER A 217 -1.73 4.57 7.05
CA SER A 217 -1.62 5.63 6.04
C SER A 217 -0.19 5.89 5.53
N ARG A 218 0.79 4.99 5.70
CA ARG A 218 2.19 5.30 5.35
C ARG A 218 2.48 5.37 3.85
N LEU A 219 2.15 4.35 3.07
CA LEU A 219 2.31 4.34 1.61
C LEU A 219 1.36 5.36 0.96
N VAL A 220 0.13 5.49 1.48
CA VAL A 220 -0.82 6.53 1.11
C VAL A 220 -0.21 7.91 1.36
N ALA A 221 0.37 8.14 2.54
CA ALA A 221 1.06 9.39 2.83
C ALA A 221 2.28 9.62 1.93
N ARG A 222 3.09 8.59 1.65
CA ARG A 222 4.22 8.70 0.71
C ARG A 222 3.78 9.05 -0.70
N LEU A 223 2.65 8.51 -1.14
CA LEU A 223 2.04 8.81 -2.43
C LEU A 223 1.59 10.27 -2.44
N LEU A 224 0.73 10.67 -1.49
CA LEU A 224 0.20 12.02 -1.40
C LEU A 224 1.32 13.07 -1.24
N ASP A 225 2.34 12.81 -0.41
CA ASP A 225 3.51 13.68 -0.21
C ASP A 225 4.31 13.89 -1.52
N ASN A 226 4.39 12.86 -2.38
CA ASN A 226 4.98 12.99 -3.72
C ASN A 226 4.14 13.92 -4.62
N PHE A 227 2.82 13.75 -4.62
CA PHE A 227 1.90 14.46 -5.52
C PHE A 227 1.56 15.89 -5.07
N MET A 228 1.67 16.19 -3.77
CA MET A 228 1.49 17.55 -3.22
C MET A 228 2.74 18.43 -3.38
N GLY A 229 3.81 17.92 -4.01
CA GLY A 229 5.01 18.70 -4.33
C GLY A 229 5.97 18.90 -3.17
N VAL A 230 5.83 18.11 -2.11
CA VAL A 230 6.68 18.18 -0.92
C VAL A 230 8.00 17.43 -1.10
N ARG A 231 8.00 16.32 -1.86
CA ARG A 231 9.21 15.53 -2.19
C ARG A 231 9.76 15.75 -3.60
N LEU A 232 9.23 16.70 -4.36
CA LEU A 232 9.72 16.98 -5.72
C LEU A 232 11.15 17.54 -5.79
N SER A 233 11.77 17.81 -4.65
CA SER A 233 13.21 18.04 -4.51
C SER A 233 13.92 16.79 -3.96
N SER A 234 14.02 15.74 -4.77
CA SER A 234 15.19 14.86 -4.69
C SER A 234 16.20 15.35 -5.73
N PRO A 235 17.47 15.60 -5.33
CA PRO A 235 18.46 16.22 -6.21
C PRO A 235 18.73 15.32 -7.41
N SER A 236 18.47 15.88 -8.59
CA SER A 236 19.19 15.68 -9.84
C SER A 236 19.99 14.37 -9.97
N ARG A 237 19.37 13.31 -10.52
CA ARG A 237 20.08 12.28 -11.30
C ARG A 237 20.60 12.81 -12.66
N VAL A 238 20.72 14.12 -12.82
CA VAL A 238 21.25 14.79 -14.03
C VAL A 238 22.73 15.18 -13.85
N ALA A 239 23.29 15.09 -12.64
CA ALA A 239 24.68 15.50 -12.37
C ALA A 239 25.76 14.44 -12.70
N MET A 240 25.46 13.39 -13.48
CA MET A 240 26.46 12.39 -13.90
C MET A 240 26.54 12.18 -15.42
N VAL A 241 26.27 13.21 -16.23
CA VAL A 241 26.47 13.14 -17.69
C VAL A 241 27.37 14.27 -18.23
N HIS A 242 27.96 15.12 -17.38
CA HIS A 242 28.91 16.16 -17.81
C HIS A 242 30.29 16.03 -17.15
N GLN A 243 30.84 14.81 -17.19
CA GLN A 243 32.28 14.60 -17.11
C GLN A 243 32.67 13.46 -18.07
N ARG A 244 32.79 13.81 -19.35
CA ARG A 244 33.71 13.20 -20.31
C ARG A 244 34.17 14.29 -21.26
#